data_AF-Q30Y59-F1
#
_entry.id   AF-Q30Y59-F1
#
_cell.length_a   1.000
_cell.length_b   1.000
_cell.length_c   1.000
_cell.angle_alpha   90.00
_cell.angle_beta   90.00
_cell.angle_gamma   90.00
#
_symmetry.space_group_name_H-M   'P 1'
#
loop_
_entity.id
_entity.type
_entity.pdbx_description
1 polymer ?
#
loop_
_entity_poly.entity_id
_entity_poly.type
_entity_poly.pdbx_seq_one_letter_code
_entity_poly.pdbx_strand_id
1 'polypeptide(L)'
;MGFLNASSSFTRFRITDDIPKELWGQIPEKLKQFGFKEIEDTADERGWGWVCFDDMLDPWWRAAPPEKGSYITFSLRLDTRRLSAAVIKKHLALALRDEEARNKDQGKKFISRARKTELKEQVKLKLMARTLPVPAEFNVVWNMQTNDVYFASTQSKVVDLFTDYFTLTFDLHLEELTPYSLALRLLGEEIQPRLDAVEPTSFA
;
A
#
# COMPACT_ATOMS: atom_id res chain seq x y z
N MET A 1 -4.76 8.79 -3.95
CA MET A 1 -4.24 10.18 -3.85
C MET A 1 -3.28 10.32 -5.00
N GLY A 2 -3.46 11.32 -5.87
CA GLY A 2 -2.69 11.41 -7.11
C GLY A 2 -2.13 12.80 -7.36
N PHE A 3 -1.01 12.86 -8.07
CA PHE A 3 -0.31 14.11 -8.37
C PHE A 3 -1.06 14.99 -9.38
N LEU A 4 -2.03 14.43 -10.12
CA LEU A 4 -2.86 15.17 -11.08
C LEU A 4 -4.09 15.83 -10.45
N ASN A 5 -4.30 15.68 -9.13
CA ASN A 5 -5.40 16.33 -8.43
C ASN A 5 -5.07 17.79 -8.09
N ALA A 6 -6.12 18.59 -7.80
CA ALA A 6 -5.96 20.00 -7.38
C ALA A 6 -5.11 20.17 -6.11
N SER A 7 -5.05 19.14 -5.26
CA SER A 7 -4.13 19.06 -4.13
C SER A 7 -3.67 17.62 -3.94
N SER A 8 -2.44 17.45 -3.42
CA SER A 8 -1.85 16.14 -3.14
C SER A 8 -1.02 16.18 -1.87
N SER A 9 -1.08 15.12 -1.10
CA SER A 9 -0.18 14.84 0.02
C SER A 9 0.78 13.74 -0.40
N PHE A 10 2.06 13.90 -0.08
CA PHE A 10 3.09 12.95 -0.49
C PHE A 10 4.20 12.87 0.55
N THR A 11 4.87 11.71 0.57
CA THR A 11 6.15 11.51 1.23
C THR A 11 7.25 11.59 0.18
N ARG A 12 8.38 12.21 0.56
CA ARG A 12 9.57 12.34 -0.28
C ARG A 12 10.65 11.39 0.23
N PHE A 13 11.33 10.74 -0.69
CA PHE A 13 12.44 9.85 -0.42
C PHE A 13 13.66 10.25 -1.25
N ARG A 14 14.83 9.87 -0.75
CA ARG A 14 16.05 9.75 -1.55
C ARG A 14 16.42 8.29 -1.69
N ILE A 15 17.09 7.96 -2.79
CA ILE A 15 17.76 6.67 -2.95
C ILE A 15 19.14 6.77 -2.30
N THR A 16 19.47 5.84 -1.41
CA THR A 16 20.76 5.83 -0.70
C THR A 16 21.85 5.08 -1.46
N ASP A 17 21.46 4.24 -2.42
CA ASP A 17 22.35 3.40 -3.20
C ASP A 17 22.78 4.07 -4.51
N ASP A 18 23.91 3.64 -5.06
CA ASP A 18 24.32 4.01 -6.41
C ASP A 18 23.42 3.30 -7.44
N ILE A 19 22.77 4.07 -8.31
CA ILE A 19 21.86 3.52 -9.32
C ILE A 19 22.68 3.01 -10.52
N PRO A 20 22.64 1.70 -10.84
CA PRO A 20 23.31 1.17 -12.03
C PRO A 20 22.73 1.80 -13.30
N LYS A 21 23.59 2.20 -14.25
CA LYS A 21 23.12 2.87 -15.48
C LYS A 21 22.21 1.97 -16.32
N GLU A 22 22.43 0.66 -16.26
CA GLU A 22 21.65 -0.35 -16.95
C GLU A 22 20.22 -0.45 -16.40
N LEU A 23 19.99 -0.07 -15.13
CA LEU A 23 18.68 -0.15 -14.49
C LEU A 23 17.65 0.67 -15.25
N TRP A 24 18.02 1.87 -15.73
CA TRP A 24 17.10 2.77 -16.43
C TRP A 24 16.42 2.09 -17.62
N GLY A 25 17.15 1.29 -18.41
CA GLY A 25 16.57 0.53 -19.53
C GLY A 25 15.75 -0.69 -19.10
N GLN A 26 15.91 -1.16 -17.86
CA GLN A 26 15.21 -2.32 -17.30
C GLN A 26 13.93 -1.96 -16.55
N ILE A 27 13.72 -0.68 -16.19
CA ILE A 27 12.57 -0.22 -15.41
C ILE A 27 11.23 -0.69 -16.00
N PRO A 28 10.94 -0.53 -17.31
CA PRO A 28 9.65 -0.96 -17.85
C PRO A 28 9.39 -2.46 -17.67
N GLU A 29 10.40 -3.30 -17.81
CA GLU A 29 10.27 -4.75 -17.65
C GLU A 29 10.13 -5.15 -16.19
N LYS A 30 10.89 -4.52 -15.28
CA LYS A 30 10.73 -4.70 -13.83
C LYS A 30 9.33 -4.28 -13.38
N LEU A 31 8.82 -3.14 -13.85
CA LEU A 31 7.46 -2.69 -13.53
C LEU A 31 6.38 -3.66 -14.02
N LYS A 32 6.56 -4.29 -15.19
CA LYS A 32 5.68 -5.37 -15.68
C LYS A 32 5.79 -6.64 -14.85
N GLN A 33 7.00 -7.06 -14.50
CA GLN A 33 7.26 -8.26 -13.69
C GLN A 33 6.59 -8.16 -12.31
N PHE A 34 6.65 -6.97 -11.71
CA PHE A 34 6.02 -6.62 -10.44
C PHE A 34 4.67 -5.90 -10.64
N GLY A 35 4.03 -6.12 -11.78
CA GLY A 35 2.73 -5.57 -12.10
C GLY A 35 1.64 -6.13 -11.18
N PHE A 36 0.58 -5.35 -10.96
CA PHE A 36 -0.57 -5.77 -10.16
C PHE A 36 -1.21 -7.05 -10.72
N LYS A 37 -1.56 -7.97 -9.81
CA LYS A 37 -2.28 -9.22 -10.11
C LYS A 37 -3.64 -9.19 -9.43
N GLU A 38 -4.68 -9.48 -10.20
CA GLU A 38 -6.04 -9.53 -9.69
C GLU A 38 -6.20 -10.58 -8.59
N ILE A 39 -6.92 -10.21 -7.54
CA ILE A 39 -7.21 -11.09 -6.39
C ILE A 39 -8.70 -11.42 -6.27
N GLU A 40 -9.53 -11.07 -7.26
CA GLU A 40 -10.99 -11.29 -7.21
C GLU A 40 -11.34 -12.77 -7.03
N ASP A 41 -10.64 -13.65 -7.76
CA ASP A 41 -10.85 -15.09 -7.73
C ASP A 41 -10.02 -15.83 -6.66
N THR A 42 -9.32 -15.11 -5.78
CA THR A 42 -8.51 -15.69 -4.70
C THR A 42 -9.14 -15.47 -3.32
N ALA A 43 -8.58 -16.09 -2.28
CA ALA A 43 -8.97 -15.87 -0.90
C ALA A 43 -8.19 -14.72 -0.23
N ASP A 44 -7.35 -14.00 -0.99
CA ASP A 44 -6.45 -13.00 -0.45
C ASP A 44 -7.22 -11.78 0.07
N GLU A 45 -6.91 -11.35 1.29
CA GLU A 45 -7.52 -10.15 1.88
C GLU A 45 -6.98 -8.86 1.24
N ARG A 46 -5.75 -8.91 0.71
CA ARG A 46 -5.04 -7.78 0.11
C ARG A 46 -4.22 -8.24 -1.09
N GLY A 47 -4.18 -7.41 -2.13
CA GLY A 47 -3.31 -7.58 -3.29
C GLY A 47 -2.67 -6.23 -3.64
N TRP A 48 -1.46 -6.24 -4.17
CA TRP A 48 -0.78 -5.01 -4.59
C TRP A 48 0.20 -5.27 -5.73
N GLY A 49 0.54 -4.21 -6.44
CA GLY A 49 1.55 -4.23 -7.50
C GLY A 49 1.57 -2.93 -8.29
N TRP A 50 2.51 -2.84 -9.23
CA TRP A 50 2.66 -1.66 -10.07
C TRP A 50 1.62 -1.64 -11.20
N VAL A 51 1.17 -0.44 -11.53
CA VAL A 51 0.28 -0.18 -12.66
C VAL A 51 0.73 1.08 -13.36
N CYS A 52 0.26 1.26 -14.60
CA CYS A 52 0.49 2.47 -15.38
C CYS A 52 0.05 3.70 -14.58
N PHE A 53 0.83 4.79 -14.66
CA PHE A 53 0.50 6.04 -13.99
C PHE A 53 -0.81 6.67 -14.52
N ASP A 54 -1.10 6.46 -15.81
CA ASP A 54 -2.25 7.06 -16.49
C ASP A 54 -3.51 6.18 -16.41
N ASP A 55 -3.37 4.91 -16.02
CA ASP A 55 -4.48 3.98 -15.86
C ASP A 55 -4.16 2.89 -14.81
N MET A 56 -4.83 2.96 -13.66
CA MET A 56 -4.68 1.99 -12.58
C MET A 56 -5.12 0.57 -12.93
N LEU A 57 -5.85 0.38 -14.03
CA LEU A 57 -6.30 -0.92 -14.53
C LEU A 57 -5.32 -1.54 -15.52
N ASP A 58 -4.22 -0.86 -15.85
CA ASP A 58 -3.22 -1.32 -16.79
C ASP A 58 -1.90 -1.73 -16.09
N PRO A 59 -1.77 -2.99 -15.63
CA PRO A 59 -0.50 -3.52 -15.13
C PRO A 59 0.49 -3.89 -16.26
N TRP A 60 0.05 -3.83 -17.52
CA TRP A 60 0.81 -4.31 -18.68
C TRP A 60 1.47 -3.19 -19.49
N TRP A 61 1.26 -1.93 -19.08
CA TRP A 61 1.88 -0.75 -19.69
C TRP A 61 1.51 -0.60 -21.17
N ARG A 62 0.23 -0.81 -21.49
CA ARG A 62 -0.36 -0.62 -22.82
C ARG A 62 -0.81 0.83 -23.04
N ALA A 63 -1.25 1.51 -22.00
CA ALA A 63 -1.77 2.87 -22.06
C ALA A 63 -0.66 3.89 -22.31
N ALA A 64 0.44 3.80 -21.54
CA ALA A 64 1.59 4.69 -21.67
C ALA A 64 2.86 4.04 -21.11
N PRO A 65 4.06 4.41 -21.61
CA PRO A 65 5.32 4.04 -20.99
C PRO A 65 5.54 4.80 -19.66
N PRO A 66 6.37 4.28 -18.75
CA PRO A 66 6.64 4.94 -17.47
C PRO A 66 7.43 6.25 -17.62
N GLU A 67 8.21 6.43 -18.69
CA GLU A 67 9.04 7.62 -18.92
C GLU A 67 8.21 8.86 -19.27
N LYS A 68 8.40 9.94 -18.50
CA LYS A 68 7.84 11.28 -18.74
C LYS A 68 8.93 12.34 -18.64
N GLY A 69 9.65 12.56 -19.74
CA GLY A 69 10.78 13.48 -19.78
C GLY A 69 11.92 13.04 -18.86
N SER A 70 12.25 13.85 -17.86
CA SER A 70 13.29 13.52 -16.85
C SER A 70 12.76 12.71 -15.67
N TYR A 71 11.53 12.20 -15.76
CA TYR A 71 10.86 11.46 -14.69
C TYR A 71 10.47 10.06 -15.15
N ILE A 72 10.48 9.12 -14.21
CA ILE A 72 9.81 7.83 -14.30
C ILE A 72 8.55 7.93 -13.44
N THR A 73 7.41 7.56 -14.00
CA THR A 73 6.11 7.68 -13.34
C THR A 73 5.36 6.35 -13.40
N PHE A 74 4.80 5.95 -12.26
CA PHE A 74 4.05 4.71 -12.10
C PHE A 74 3.14 4.83 -10.88
N SER A 75 2.25 3.86 -10.69
CA SER A 75 1.35 3.85 -9.53
C SER A 75 1.45 2.53 -8.78
N LEU A 76 1.33 2.59 -7.44
CA LEU A 76 1.03 1.43 -6.62
C LEU A 76 -0.50 1.29 -6.53
N ARG A 77 -1.04 0.19 -7.05
CA ARG A 77 -2.42 -0.22 -6.77
C ARG A 77 -2.41 -1.15 -5.57
N LEU A 78 -3.27 -0.86 -4.59
CA LEU A 78 -3.50 -1.67 -3.40
C LEU A 78 -4.99 -2.00 -3.31
N ASP A 79 -5.31 -3.27 -3.47
CA ASP A 79 -6.65 -3.81 -3.39
C ASP A 79 -6.87 -4.43 -2.01
N THR A 80 -7.99 -4.08 -1.37
CA THR A 80 -8.32 -4.56 -0.01
C THR A 80 -9.75 -5.04 0.10
N ARG A 81 -9.97 -6.25 0.63
CA ARG A 81 -11.30 -6.72 1.03
C ARG A 81 -11.62 -6.19 2.43
N ARG A 82 -12.67 -5.39 2.55
CA ARG A 82 -13.09 -4.79 3.83
C ARG A 82 -14.44 -5.33 4.25
N LEU A 83 -14.45 -6.08 5.34
CA LEU A 83 -15.70 -6.48 6.01
C LEU A 83 -16.05 -5.49 7.10
N SER A 84 -17.26 -4.94 7.06
CA SER A 84 -17.75 -4.11 8.16
C SER A 84 -17.99 -4.96 9.41
N ALA A 85 -17.67 -4.42 10.58
CA ALA A 85 -17.87 -5.12 11.85
C ALA A 85 -19.35 -5.49 12.08
N ALA A 86 -20.28 -4.67 11.59
CA ALA A 86 -21.71 -4.91 11.67
C ALA A 86 -22.13 -6.17 10.87
N VAL A 87 -21.58 -6.35 9.66
CA VAL A 87 -21.86 -7.53 8.83
C VAL A 87 -21.31 -8.79 9.50
N ILE A 88 -20.06 -8.76 9.98
CA ILE A 88 -19.47 -9.89 10.72
C ILE A 88 -20.34 -10.26 11.93
N LYS A 89 -20.76 -9.26 12.73
CA LYS A 89 -21.59 -9.47 13.92
C LYS A 89 -22.94 -10.12 13.59
N LYS A 90 -23.61 -9.66 12.52
CA LYS A 90 -24.88 -10.25 12.04
C LYS A 90 -24.71 -11.71 11.67
N HIS A 91 -23.73 -12.04 10.83
CA HIS A 91 -23.54 -13.41 10.34
C HIS A 91 -23.03 -14.37 11.42
N LEU A 92 -22.19 -13.88 12.35
CA LEU A 92 -21.78 -14.66 13.50
C LEU A 92 -22.98 -15.00 14.41
N ALA A 93 -23.89 -14.05 14.63
CA ALA A 93 -25.10 -14.30 15.42
C ALA A 93 -26.00 -15.38 14.79
N LEU A 94 -26.14 -15.38 13.46
CA LEU A 94 -26.86 -16.42 12.73
C LEU A 94 -26.17 -17.79 12.88
N ALA A 95 -24.87 -17.87 12.64
CA ALA A 95 -24.12 -19.12 12.76
C ALA A 95 -24.15 -19.71 14.18
N LEU A 96 -24.13 -18.85 15.21
CA LEU A 96 -24.28 -19.28 16.60
C LEU A 96 -25.69 -19.84 16.88
N ARG A 97 -26.75 -19.20 16.37
CA ARG A 97 -28.14 -19.71 16.51
C ARG A 97 -28.30 -21.08 15.84
N ASP A 98 -27.74 -21.25 14.65
CA ASP A 98 -27.77 -22.53 13.93
C ASP A 98 -27.02 -23.63 14.70
N GLU A 99 -25.86 -23.30 15.29
CA GLU A 99 -25.09 -24.23 16.11
C GLU A 99 -25.81 -24.58 17.43
N GLU A 100 -26.48 -23.61 18.07
CA GLU A 100 -27.29 -23.86 19.27
C GLU A 100 -28.45 -24.81 18.97
N ALA A 101 -29.12 -24.65 17.82
CA ALA A 101 -30.18 -25.55 17.39
C ALA A 101 -29.65 -26.98 17.18
N ARG A 102 -28.53 -27.14 16.44
CA ARG A 102 -27.88 -28.46 16.24
C ARG A 102 -27.45 -29.12 17.55
N ASN A 103 -26.93 -28.34 18.50
CA ASN A 103 -26.52 -28.87 19.79
C ASN A 103 -27.71 -29.36 20.63
N LYS A 104 -28.85 -28.65 20.59
CA LYS A 104 -30.09 -29.10 21.26
C LYS A 104 -30.56 -30.45 20.71
N ASP A 105 -30.54 -30.63 19.40
CA ASP A 105 -30.90 -31.90 18.75
C ASP A 105 -29.96 -33.05 19.15
N GLN A 106 -28.69 -32.73 19.45
CA GLN A 106 -27.68 -33.68 19.93
C GLN A 106 -27.60 -33.81 21.46
N GLY A 107 -28.50 -33.17 22.21
CA GLY A 107 -28.51 -33.18 23.68
C GLY A 107 -27.37 -32.39 24.35
N LYS A 108 -26.61 -31.58 23.60
CA LYS A 108 -25.52 -30.73 24.10
C LYS A 108 -26.07 -29.39 24.59
N LYS A 109 -25.66 -28.95 25.79
CA LYS A 109 -26.21 -27.74 26.44
C LYS A 109 -25.47 -26.43 26.14
N PHE A 110 -24.24 -26.46 25.60
CA PHE A 110 -23.43 -25.26 25.43
C PHE A 110 -22.52 -25.31 24.21
N ILE A 111 -22.16 -24.14 23.68
CA ILE A 111 -21.11 -23.97 22.66
C ILE A 111 -19.82 -23.56 23.36
N SER A 112 -18.76 -24.36 23.17
CA SER A 112 -17.43 -24.07 23.76
C SER A 112 -16.82 -22.78 23.19
N ARG A 113 -15.92 -22.16 23.96
CA ARG A 113 -15.21 -20.95 23.52
C ARG A 113 -14.41 -21.19 22.23
N ALA A 114 -13.73 -22.33 22.14
CA ALA A 114 -12.99 -22.73 20.94
C ALA A 114 -13.90 -22.78 19.70
N ARG A 115 -15.10 -23.38 19.84
CA ARG A 115 -16.07 -23.47 18.75
C ARG A 115 -16.62 -22.11 18.33
N LYS A 116 -16.82 -21.18 19.27
CA LYS A 116 -17.22 -19.79 18.94
C LYS A 116 -16.15 -19.07 18.12
N THR A 117 -14.87 -19.26 18.46
CA THR A 117 -13.75 -18.72 17.67
C THR A 117 -13.72 -19.33 16.27
N GLU A 118 -13.85 -20.64 16.16
CA GLU A 118 -13.89 -21.35 14.88
C GLU A 118 -15.03 -20.86 13.98
N LEU A 119 -16.25 -20.73 14.53
CA LEU A 119 -17.41 -20.19 13.80
C LEU A 119 -17.18 -18.76 13.32
N LYS A 120 -16.49 -17.94 14.12
CA LYS A 120 -16.14 -16.57 13.73
C LYS A 120 -15.17 -16.57 12.54
N GLU A 121 -14.15 -17.40 12.55
CA GLU A 121 -13.20 -17.51 11.43
C GLU A 121 -13.88 -18.07 10.17
N GLN A 122 -14.73 -19.10 10.29
CA GLN A 122 -15.51 -19.63 9.17
C GLN A 122 -16.44 -18.58 8.55
N VAL A 123 -17.13 -17.80 9.39
CA VAL A 123 -17.96 -16.67 8.93
C VAL A 123 -17.10 -15.63 8.23
N LYS A 124 -15.94 -15.26 8.80
CA LYS A 124 -15.04 -14.27 8.20
C LYS A 124 -14.56 -14.75 6.82
N LEU A 125 -14.06 -15.98 6.70
CA LEU A 125 -13.61 -16.57 5.43
C LEU A 125 -14.73 -16.59 4.38
N LYS A 126 -15.93 -17.04 4.76
CA LYS A 126 -17.08 -17.09 3.84
C LYS A 126 -17.52 -15.71 3.36
N LEU A 127 -17.46 -14.71 4.23
CA LEU A 127 -17.80 -13.33 3.88
C LEU A 127 -16.71 -12.67 3.03
N MET A 128 -15.43 -12.92 3.34
CA MET A 128 -14.30 -12.42 2.55
C MET A 128 -14.37 -12.92 1.12
N ALA A 129 -14.61 -14.23 0.91
CA ALA A 129 -14.74 -14.83 -0.42
C ALA A 129 -15.85 -14.22 -1.30
N ARG A 130 -16.82 -13.51 -0.70
CA ARG A 130 -17.94 -12.86 -1.40
C ARG A 130 -17.80 -11.34 -1.49
N THR A 131 -16.74 -10.79 -0.91
CA THR A 131 -16.51 -9.34 -0.86
C THR A 131 -15.51 -8.98 -1.96
N LEU A 132 -15.93 -8.12 -2.87
CA LEU A 132 -15.05 -7.59 -3.90
C LEU A 132 -13.95 -6.74 -3.26
N PRO A 133 -12.70 -6.81 -3.77
CA PRO A 133 -11.65 -5.93 -3.34
C PRO A 133 -11.96 -4.48 -3.73
N VAL A 134 -11.62 -3.54 -2.85
CA VAL A 134 -11.69 -2.11 -3.15
C VAL A 134 -10.30 -1.62 -3.53
N PRO A 135 -10.10 -1.08 -4.74
CA PRO A 135 -8.81 -0.56 -5.17
C PRO A 135 -8.51 0.80 -4.55
N ALA A 136 -7.24 1.02 -4.25
CA ALA A 136 -6.69 2.32 -3.89
C ALA A 136 -5.41 2.54 -4.70
N GLU A 137 -5.31 3.70 -5.34
CA GLU A 137 -4.16 4.10 -6.15
C GLU A 137 -3.31 5.17 -5.43
N PHE A 138 -1.99 4.96 -5.49
CA PHE A 138 -0.98 5.89 -4.98
C PHE A 138 0.06 6.13 -6.06
N ASN A 139 0.13 7.36 -6.58
CA ASN A 139 1.09 7.70 -7.63
C ASN A 139 2.52 7.77 -7.09
N VAL A 140 3.47 7.43 -7.96
CA VAL A 140 4.91 7.51 -7.75
C VAL A 140 5.51 8.36 -8.86
N VAL A 141 6.38 9.28 -8.49
CA VAL A 141 7.20 10.08 -9.41
C VAL A 141 8.65 9.97 -8.98
N TRP A 142 9.50 9.45 -9.85
CA TRP A 142 10.94 9.33 -9.62
C TRP A 142 11.68 10.28 -10.56
N ASN A 143 12.38 11.26 -10.00
CA ASN A 143 13.23 12.18 -10.74
C ASN A 143 14.60 11.53 -11.02
N MET A 144 14.92 11.33 -12.30
CA MET A 144 16.16 10.68 -12.73
C MET A 144 17.41 11.55 -12.55
N GLN A 145 17.24 12.87 -12.40
CA GLN A 145 18.36 13.81 -12.26
C GLN A 145 18.80 13.96 -10.81
N THR A 146 17.84 13.98 -9.88
CA THR A 146 18.10 14.21 -8.45
C THR A 146 18.02 12.95 -7.60
N ASN A 147 17.53 11.84 -8.19
CA ASN A 147 17.23 10.58 -7.52
C ASN A 147 16.25 10.71 -6.35
N ASP A 148 15.37 11.71 -6.44
CA ASP A 148 14.26 11.89 -5.51
C ASP A 148 13.06 11.07 -5.98
N VAL A 149 12.42 10.39 -5.04
CA VAL A 149 11.19 9.65 -5.26
C VAL A 149 10.07 10.30 -4.44
N TYR A 150 8.97 10.60 -5.10
CA TYR A 150 7.78 11.19 -4.50
C TYR A 150 6.66 10.15 -4.55
N PHE A 151 6.08 9.85 -3.40
CA PHE A 151 5.00 8.89 -3.27
C PHE A 151 3.75 9.57 -2.70
N ALA A 152 2.62 9.49 -3.41
CA ALA A 152 1.38 10.21 -3.09
C ALA A 152 0.59 9.57 -1.94
N SER A 153 1.24 9.38 -0.79
CA SER A 153 0.65 8.95 0.47
C SER A 153 1.50 9.44 1.64
N THR A 154 0.87 9.65 2.79
CA THR A 154 1.53 9.92 4.09
C THR A 154 1.15 8.87 5.15
N GLN A 155 0.39 7.84 4.77
CA GLN A 155 -0.04 6.80 5.70
C GLN A 155 1.10 5.80 5.92
N SER A 156 1.62 5.70 7.15
CA SER A 156 2.82 4.92 7.48
C SER A 156 2.77 3.49 6.93
N LYS A 157 1.67 2.75 7.13
CA LYS A 157 1.53 1.37 6.63
C LYS A 157 1.59 1.24 5.09
N VAL A 158 1.17 2.28 4.38
CA VAL A 158 1.21 2.30 2.90
C VAL A 158 2.60 2.73 2.43
N VAL A 159 3.23 3.64 3.15
CA VAL A 159 4.63 4.04 2.94
C VAL A 159 5.56 2.85 3.15
N ASP A 160 5.44 2.11 4.25
CA ASP A 160 6.25 0.92 4.54
C ASP A 160 6.11 -0.12 3.42
N LEU A 161 4.87 -0.40 3.01
CA LEU A 161 4.58 -1.31 1.89
C LEU A 161 5.25 -0.83 0.59
N PHE A 162 5.17 0.47 0.30
CA PHE A 162 5.78 1.04 -0.89
C PHE A 162 7.31 0.90 -0.85
N THR A 163 7.95 1.24 0.27
CA THR A 163 9.40 1.13 0.43
C THR A 163 9.88 -0.30 0.25
N ASP A 164 9.24 -1.27 0.92
CA ASP A 164 9.59 -2.70 0.80
C ASP A 164 9.43 -3.18 -0.65
N TYR A 165 8.33 -2.80 -1.30
CA TYR A 165 8.02 -3.25 -2.67
C TYR A 165 8.89 -2.56 -3.72
N PHE A 166 9.29 -1.31 -3.48
CA PHE A 166 10.25 -0.58 -4.31
C PHE A 166 11.62 -1.25 -4.25
N THR A 167 12.12 -1.53 -3.05
CA THR A 167 13.38 -2.27 -2.85
C THR A 167 13.32 -3.65 -3.51
N LEU A 168 12.24 -4.40 -3.34
CA LEU A 168 12.06 -5.70 -3.99
C LEU A 168 12.10 -5.61 -5.53
N THR A 169 11.56 -4.53 -6.10
CA THR A 169 11.46 -4.35 -7.55
C THR A 169 12.80 -3.90 -8.16
N PHE A 170 13.43 -2.90 -7.56
CA PHE A 170 14.57 -2.19 -8.13
C PHE A 170 15.91 -2.52 -7.48
N ASP A 171 15.90 -3.23 -6.34
CA ASP A 171 17.07 -3.50 -5.50
C ASP A 171 17.75 -2.19 -5.04
N LEU A 172 16.92 -1.20 -4.68
CA LEU A 172 17.33 0.13 -4.24
C LEU A 172 16.57 0.51 -2.97
N HIS A 173 17.28 1.05 -1.98
CA HIS A 173 16.74 1.45 -0.70
C HIS A 173 16.31 2.93 -0.71
N LEU A 174 15.14 3.17 -0.14
CA LEU A 174 14.59 4.50 0.04
C LEU A 174 14.77 4.95 1.49
N GLU A 175 15.27 6.18 1.64
CA GLU A 175 15.30 6.88 2.92
C GLU A 175 14.33 8.06 2.85
N GLU A 176 13.41 8.12 3.82
CA GLU A 176 12.44 9.21 3.92
C GLU A 176 13.15 10.54 4.23
N LEU A 177 12.85 11.56 3.43
CA LEU A 177 13.34 12.92 3.64
C LEU A 177 12.38 13.68 4.55
N THR A 178 12.75 13.74 5.83
CA THR A 178 12.10 14.62 6.80
C THR A 178 12.40 16.09 6.48
N PRO A 179 11.62 17.05 7.01
CA PRO A 179 11.94 18.47 6.86
C PRO A 179 13.36 18.82 7.33
N TYR A 180 13.83 18.16 8.39
CA TYR A 180 15.18 18.33 8.93
C TYR A 180 16.25 17.84 7.95
N SER A 181 16.15 16.60 7.45
CA SER A 181 17.16 16.05 6.53
C SER A 181 17.13 16.76 5.17
N LEU A 182 15.95 17.20 4.73
CA LEU A 182 15.82 18.05 3.55
C LEU A 182 16.51 19.41 3.74
N ALA A 183 16.35 20.06 4.89
CA ALA A 183 17.00 21.32 5.18
C ALA A 183 18.54 21.19 5.20
N LEU A 184 19.07 20.14 5.84
CA LEU A 184 20.50 19.83 5.80
C LEU A 184 21.01 19.65 4.37
N ARG A 185 20.28 18.91 3.54
CA ARG A 185 20.67 18.69 2.14
C ARG A 185 20.68 19.98 1.32
N LEU A 186 19.74 20.89 1.55
CA LEU A 186 19.62 22.13 0.78
C LEU A 186 20.60 23.22 1.24
N LEU A 187 20.88 23.28 2.55
CA LEU A 187 21.63 24.38 3.17
C LEU A 187 23.05 23.99 3.63
N GLY A 188 23.39 22.69 3.59
CA GLY A 188 24.67 22.16 4.04
C GLY A 188 24.72 21.84 5.54
N GLU A 189 25.72 21.06 5.95
CA GLU A 189 25.87 20.59 7.34
C GLU A 189 26.14 21.74 8.34
N GLU A 190 26.64 22.88 7.87
CA GLU A 190 26.90 24.07 8.70
C GLU A 190 25.65 24.61 9.41
N ILE A 191 24.46 24.33 8.88
CA ILE A 191 23.19 24.75 9.50
C ILE A 191 22.72 23.81 10.62
N GLN A 192 23.36 22.65 10.79
CA GLN A 192 22.93 21.60 11.73
C GLN A 192 22.71 22.13 13.16
N PRO A 193 23.63 22.92 13.77
CA PRO A 193 23.41 23.44 15.12
C PRO A 193 22.17 24.35 15.23
N ARG A 194 21.80 25.02 14.13
CA ARG A 194 20.61 25.86 14.08
C ARG A 194 19.33 25.04 13.92
N LEU A 195 19.38 23.94 13.17
CA LEU A 195 18.24 23.03 13.01
C LEU A 195 17.96 22.26 14.31
N ASP A 196 19.00 21.85 15.03
CA ASP A 196 18.87 21.16 16.33
C ASP A 196 18.18 22.04 17.39
N ALA A 197 18.25 23.36 17.22
CA ALA A 197 17.59 24.33 18.08
C ALA A 197 16.12 24.64 17.67
N VAL A 198 15.62 24.07 16.57
CA VAL A 198 14.24 24.30 16.12
C VAL A 198 13.30 23.34 16.81
N GLU A 199 12.29 23.89 17.49
CA GLU A 199 11.21 23.10 18.07
C GLU A 199 9.94 23.10 17.19
N PRO A 200 9.19 21.98 17.15
CA PRO A 200 7.91 21.92 16.44
C PRO A 200 6.95 22.98 16.99
N THR A 201 6.41 23.82 16.11
CA THR A 201 5.33 24.75 16.45
C THR A 201 4.05 24.29 15.76
N SER A 202 2.96 24.20 16.52
CA SER A 202 1.63 23.99 15.94
C SER A 202 1.14 25.31 15.37
N PHE A 203 0.90 25.36 14.06
CA PHE A 203 0.14 26.45 13.46
C PHE A 203 -1.34 26.22 13.78
N ALA A 204 -1.91 27.10 14.61
CA ALA A 204 -3.33 27.08 14.97
C ALA A 204 -4.20 27.67 13.86
#